data_AF-A0A916MMK6-F1
#
_entry.id   AF-A0A916MMK6-F1
#
_cell.length_a   1.000
_cell.length_b   1.000
_cell.length_c   1.000
_cell.angle_alpha   90.00
_cell.angle_beta   90.00
_cell.angle_gamma   90.00
#
_symmetry.space_group_name_H-M   'P 1'
#
loop_
_entity.id
_entity.type
_entity.pdbx_description
1 polymer ?
#
loop_
_entity_poly.entity_id
_entity_poly.type
_entity_poly.pdbx_seq_one_letter_code
_entity_poly.pdbx_strand_id
1 'polypeptide(L)'
;MPNKFIQIIVIATSLLASTGAISQQAIDSALITSLHGSVDLVTPQGKQPLQAFTKLKRGDLLALGRARGQLVYFESGRQEIWNGGGRLEVLGTESRAFGLANPEVKMLSVSMVRQIARTPAPDSQGRGGVVRTRAIASPEAIAKLESSYRQLRMEAVRGDLNPELYLLSGLFEMREIERVEQLLRDLQQSRPGDTEVGLVVALYQKAIKNARESRPR
;
A
#
# COMPACT_ATOMS: atom_id res chain seq x y z
N MET A 1 -31.54 -78.24 7.14
CA MET A 1 -31.53 -78.05 5.67
C MET A 1 -31.59 -76.56 5.38
N PRO A 2 -30.90 -76.07 4.33
CA PRO A 2 -30.33 -74.72 4.27
C PRO A 2 -31.22 -73.71 3.53
N ASN A 3 -31.11 -72.42 3.85
CA ASN A 3 -30.71 -71.45 2.82
C ASN A 3 -30.22 -70.12 3.41
N LYS A 4 -29.05 -69.72 2.92
CA LYS A 4 -28.23 -68.60 3.35
C LYS A 4 -28.74 -67.30 2.72
N PHE A 5 -29.06 -66.30 3.53
CA PHE A 5 -29.28 -64.93 3.04
C PHE A 5 -27.93 -64.25 2.85
N ILE A 6 -27.60 -63.94 1.60
CA ILE A 6 -26.43 -63.16 1.19
C ILE A 6 -26.77 -61.68 1.43
N GLN A 7 -26.09 -61.04 2.39
CA GLN A 7 -26.10 -59.59 2.54
C GLN A 7 -25.16 -58.97 1.50
N ILE A 8 -25.70 -58.18 0.58
CA ILE A 8 -24.93 -57.34 -0.34
C ILE A 8 -24.57 -56.06 0.41
N ILE A 9 -23.28 -55.89 0.74
CA ILE A 9 -22.73 -54.64 1.24
C ILE A 9 -22.51 -53.72 0.03
N VAL A 10 -23.30 -52.66 -0.08
CA VAL A 10 -23.02 -51.55 -1.01
C VAL A 10 -22.06 -50.60 -0.32
N ILE A 11 -20.78 -50.65 -0.68
CA ILE A 11 -19.78 -49.66 -0.27
C ILE A 11 -19.98 -48.42 -1.15
N ALA A 12 -20.62 -47.40 -0.59
CA ALA A 12 -20.69 -46.08 -1.21
C ALA A 12 -19.34 -45.36 -0.99
N THR A 13 -18.48 -45.37 -2.01
CA THR A 13 -17.22 -44.63 -2.01
C THR A 13 -17.49 -43.16 -2.31
N SER A 14 -17.57 -42.34 -1.26
CA SER A 14 -17.67 -40.88 -1.37
C SER A 14 -16.36 -40.31 -1.93
N LEU A 15 -16.39 -39.83 -3.17
CA LEU A 15 -15.28 -39.13 -3.82
C LEU A 15 -15.16 -37.73 -3.19
N LEU A 16 -14.18 -37.54 -2.31
CA LEU A 16 -13.79 -36.23 -1.78
C LEU A 16 -13.13 -35.42 -2.91
N ALA A 17 -13.90 -34.58 -3.59
CA ALA A 17 -13.37 -33.57 -4.49
C ALA A 17 -12.72 -32.47 -3.65
N SER A 18 -11.40 -32.53 -3.50
CA SER A 18 -10.58 -31.45 -2.95
C SER A 18 -10.62 -30.27 -3.93
N THR A 19 -11.58 -29.36 -3.79
CA THR A 19 -11.49 -28.03 -4.41
C THR A 19 -10.31 -27.32 -3.78
N GLY A 20 -9.15 -27.37 -4.45
CA GLY A 20 -8.04 -26.50 -4.14
C GLY A 20 -8.52 -25.06 -4.28
N ALA A 21 -8.70 -24.38 -3.15
CA ALA A 21 -8.89 -22.94 -3.16
C ALA A 21 -7.64 -22.35 -3.83
N ILE A 22 -7.79 -21.86 -5.06
CA ILE A 22 -6.82 -20.99 -5.68
C ILE A 22 -6.80 -19.76 -4.78
N SER A 23 -5.80 -19.68 -3.90
CA SER A 23 -5.47 -18.44 -3.21
C SER A 23 -5.13 -17.43 -4.32
N GLN A 24 -6.11 -16.64 -4.76
CA GLN A 24 -5.86 -15.42 -5.49
C GLN A 24 -4.90 -14.63 -4.64
N GLN A 25 -3.64 -14.59 -5.06
CA GLN A 25 -2.65 -13.74 -4.43
C GLN A 25 -3.22 -12.34 -4.46
N ALA A 26 -3.54 -11.81 -3.28
CA ALA A 26 -4.16 -10.50 -3.18
C ALA A 26 -3.17 -9.47 -3.75
N ILE A 27 -3.52 -8.91 -4.91
CA ILE A 27 -2.67 -7.97 -5.65
C ILE A 27 -2.83 -6.60 -5.02
N ASP A 28 -1.74 -6.08 -4.47
CA ASP A 28 -1.64 -4.67 -4.04
C ASP A 28 -2.08 -3.77 -5.20
N SER A 29 -3.16 -3.01 -5.01
CA SER A 29 -3.80 -2.20 -6.05
C SER A 29 -3.70 -0.71 -5.76
N ALA A 30 -3.70 -0.31 -4.49
CA ALA A 30 -3.58 1.09 -4.10
C ALA A 30 -2.76 1.29 -2.82
N LEU A 31 -2.30 2.53 -2.60
CA LEU A 31 -1.75 3.02 -1.34
C LEU A 31 -2.67 4.10 -0.78
N ILE A 32 -3.05 4.00 0.48
CA ILE A 32 -3.65 5.15 1.19
C ILE A 32 -2.53 6.10 1.61
N THR A 33 -2.48 7.29 1.05
CA THR A 33 -1.36 8.25 1.23
C THR A 33 -1.67 9.36 2.21
N SER A 34 -2.95 9.59 2.48
CA SER A 34 -3.43 10.46 3.56
C SER A 34 -4.76 9.92 4.08
N LEU A 35 -4.97 10.09 5.39
CA LEU A 35 -6.15 9.68 6.11
C LEU A 35 -6.45 10.61 7.30
N HIS A 36 -7.57 11.32 7.22
CA HIS A 36 -8.10 12.15 8.29
C HIS A 36 -9.50 11.68 8.68
N GLY A 37 -9.75 11.50 9.98
CA GLY A 37 -10.99 10.94 10.50
C GLY A 37 -10.97 9.41 10.58
N SER A 38 -12.14 8.80 10.74
CA SER A 38 -12.26 7.34 10.91
C SER A 38 -12.51 6.64 9.58
N VAL A 39 -11.60 5.73 9.23
CA VAL A 39 -11.75 4.81 8.10
C VAL A 39 -11.37 3.42 8.58
N ASP A 40 -12.26 2.46 8.35
CA ASP A 40 -12.03 1.07 8.72
C ASP A 40 -11.92 0.20 7.47
N LEU A 41 -11.02 -0.78 7.49
CA LEU A 41 -11.05 -1.93 6.61
C LEU A 41 -12.12 -2.91 7.11
N VAL A 42 -13.03 -3.31 6.22
CA VAL A 42 -14.07 -4.29 6.50
C VAL A 42 -13.53 -5.68 6.15
N THR A 43 -13.41 -6.54 7.15
CA THR A 43 -12.97 -7.93 7.04
C THR A 43 -14.10 -8.87 7.46
N PRO A 44 -14.00 -10.18 7.17
CA PRO A 44 -14.95 -11.17 7.68
C PRO A 44 -15.03 -11.19 9.22
N GLN A 45 -13.97 -10.77 9.91
CA GLN A 45 -13.89 -10.71 11.38
C GLN A 45 -14.44 -9.40 11.96
N GLY A 46 -14.82 -8.43 11.13
CA GLY A 46 -15.37 -7.15 11.54
C GLY A 46 -14.64 -5.96 10.93
N LYS A 47 -14.69 -4.82 11.62
CA LYS A 47 -14.01 -3.59 11.18
C LYS A 47 -12.68 -3.43 11.88
N GLN A 48 -11.64 -3.10 11.11
CA GLN A 48 -10.31 -2.82 11.63
C GLN A 48 -9.91 -1.39 11.24
N PRO A 49 -9.49 -0.53 12.19
CA PRO A 49 -9.04 0.82 11.87
C PRO A 49 -7.91 0.80 10.84
N LEU A 50 -8.08 1.56 9.77
CA LEU A 50 -7.09 1.72 8.73
C LEU A 50 -6.12 2.84 9.10
N GLN A 51 -4.85 2.67 8.75
CA GLN A 51 -3.82 3.69 8.92
C GLN A 51 -3.32 4.18 7.57
N ALA A 52 -2.88 5.44 7.52
CA ALA A 52 -2.12 5.97 6.38
C ALA A 52 -0.93 5.05 6.03
N PHE A 53 -0.55 5.05 4.75
CA PHE A 53 0.52 4.23 4.15
C PHE A 53 0.27 2.72 4.14
N THR A 54 -0.97 2.29 4.40
CA THR A 54 -1.39 0.90 4.21
C THR A 54 -1.59 0.58 2.73
N LYS A 55 -1.09 -0.57 2.29
CA LYS A 55 -1.38 -1.08 0.95
C LYS A 55 -2.72 -1.78 0.92
N LEU A 56 -3.54 -1.40 -0.03
CA LEU A 56 -4.88 -1.94 -0.24
C LEU A 56 -4.85 -2.93 -1.40
N LYS A 57 -5.56 -4.03 -1.22
CA LYS A 57 -5.71 -5.09 -2.20
C LYS A 57 -6.99 -4.90 -2.99
N ARG A 58 -7.01 -5.45 -4.21
CA ARG A 58 -8.23 -5.54 -4.99
C ARG A 58 -9.31 -6.29 -4.21
N GLY A 59 -10.49 -5.70 -4.12
CA GLY A 59 -11.62 -6.23 -3.36
C GLY A 59 -11.67 -5.79 -1.90
N ASP A 60 -10.67 -5.05 -1.39
CA ASP A 60 -10.75 -4.47 -0.05
C ASP A 60 -11.94 -3.52 0.05
N LEU A 61 -12.70 -3.64 1.14
CA LEU A 61 -13.85 -2.81 1.43
C LEU A 61 -13.50 -1.83 2.55
N LEU A 62 -13.63 -0.53 2.28
CA LEU A 62 -13.40 0.52 3.26
C LEU A 62 -14.73 1.10 3.72
N ALA A 63 -14.89 1.28 5.03
CA ALA A 63 -15.98 2.04 5.61
C ALA A 63 -15.44 3.41 6.06
N LEU A 64 -15.92 4.47 5.43
CA LEU A 64 -15.55 5.85 5.76
C LEU A 64 -16.62 6.43 6.69
N GLY A 65 -16.21 6.93 7.86
CA GLY A 65 -17.03 7.78 8.72
C GLY A 65 -17.07 9.22 8.18
N ARG A 66 -17.11 10.24 9.03
CA ARG A 66 -16.79 11.61 8.59
C ARG A 66 -15.29 11.74 8.39
N ALA A 67 -14.81 11.33 7.22
CA ALA A 67 -13.39 11.21 6.92
C ALA A 67 -13.01 11.86 5.59
N ARG A 68 -11.71 12.08 5.42
CA ARG A 68 -11.04 12.38 4.16
C ARG A 68 -9.94 11.36 3.94
N GLY A 69 -9.94 10.71 2.79
CA GLY A 69 -8.94 9.69 2.43
C GLY A 69 -8.36 9.96 1.04
N GLN A 70 -7.05 9.81 0.90
CA GLN A 70 -6.36 9.92 -0.38
C GLN A 70 -5.79 8.56 -0.79
N LEU A 71 -6.25 8.02 -1.91
CA LEU A 71 -5.79 6.75 -2.47
C LEU A 71 -5.00 6.99 -3.75
N VAL A 72 -3.92 6.25 -3.95
CA VAL A 72 -3.13 6.26 -5.19
C VAL A 72 -3.11 4.85 -5.77
N TYR A 73 -3.67 4.68 -6.97
CA TYR A 73 -3.80 3.41 -7.68
C TYR A 73 -2.58 3.10 -8.54
N PHE A 74 -1.99 1.92 -8.32
CA PHE A 74 -0.71 1.55 -8.92
C PHE A 74 -0.79 1.25 -10.41
N GLU A 75 -1.93 0.69 -10.85
CA GLU A 75 -2.13 0.28 -12.24
C GLU A 75 -2.40 1.47 -13.16
N SER A 76 -3.21 2.44 -12.70
CA SER A 76 -3.68 3.56 -13.52
C SER A 76 -2.89 4.85 -13.33
N GLY A 77 -2.16 5.00 -12.22
CA GLY A 77 -1.60 6.29 -11.82
C GLY A 77 -2.64 7.26 -11.23
N ARG A 78 -3.88 6.80 -11.03
CA ARG A 78 -4.99 7.61 -10.54
C ARG A 78 -4.84 7.88 -9.04
N GLN A 79 -4.85 9.16 -8.67
CA GLN A 79 -5.01 9.61 -7.29
C GLN A 79 -6.47 10.03 -7.09
N GLU A 80 -7.09 9.49 -6.06
CA GLU A 80 -8.45 9.81 -5.65
C GLU A 80 -8.46 10.43 -4.27
N ILE A 81 -9.23 11.49 -4.10
CA ILE A 81 -9.47 12.12 -2.82
C ILE A 81 -10.96 12.00 -2.52
N TRP A 82 -11.27 11.28 -1.46
CA TRP A 82 -12.62 11.01 -0.98
C TRP A 82 -12.92 11.86 0.24
N ASN A 83 -14.16 12.36 0.35
CA ASN A 83 -14.63 13.13 1.48
C ASN A 83 -16.03 12.66 1.90
N GLY A 84 -16.30 12.69 3.20
CA GLY A 84 -17.61 12.32 3.75
C GLY A 84 -17.67 10.85 4.16
N GLY A 85 -18.89 10.37 4.43
CA GLY A 85 -19.12 9.01 4.95
C GLY A 85 -19.87 8.11 3.98
N GLY A 86 -19.48 6.85 3.97
CA GLY A 86 -20.02 5.81 3.09
C GLY A 86 -19.06 4.63 2.98
N ARG A 87 -19.07 3.93 1.85
CA ARG A 87 -18.19 2.78 1.61
C ARG A 87 -17.46 2.89 0.29
N LEU A 88 -16.24 2.35 0.24
CA LEU A 88 -15.45 2.20 -0.98
C LEU A 88 -15.08 0.72 -1.16
N GLU A 89 -15.18 0.23 -2.39
CA GLU A 89 -14.55 -1.00 -2.84
C GLU A 89 -13.31 -0.63 -3.66
N VAL A 90 -12.15 -1.19 -3.31
CA VAL A 90 -10.89 -0.97 -4.02
C VAL A 90 -10.83 -1.88 -5.24
N LEU A 91 -10.81 -1.32 -6.45
CA LEU A 91 -10.63 -2.09 -7.68
C LEU A 91 -9.16 -2.03 -8.13
N GLY A 92 -8.86 -2.43 -9.37
CA GLY A 92 -7.48 -2.37 -9.90
C GLY A 92 -7.00 -0.94 -10.19
N THR A 93 -7.88 -0.11 -10.71
CA THR A 93 -7.52 1.20 -11.30
C THR A 93 -8.23 2.39 -10.66
N GLU A 94 -9.26 2.15 -9.84
CA GLU A 94 -10.12 3.16 -9.19
C GLU A 94 -10.91 2.54 -8.03
N SER A 95 -11.58 3.38 -7.23
CA SER A 95 -12.57 2.91 -6.25
C SER A 95 -13.97 2.91 -6.83
N ARG A 96 -14.79 1.93 -6.41
CA ARG A 96 -16.25 2.00 -6.52
C ARG A 96 -16.84 2.49 -5.19
N ALA A 97 -17.67 3.53 -5.25
CA ALA A 97 -18.28 4.12 -4.07
C ALA A 97 -19.74 3.71 -3.85
N PHE A 98 -20.12 3.65 -2.58
CA PHE A 98 -21.50 3.45 -2.12
C PHE A 98 -21.83 4.49 -1.06
N GLY A 99 -22.74 5.43 -1.41
CA GLY A 99 -23.16 6.50 -0.50
C GLY A 99 -22.16 7.65 -0.33
N LEU A 100 -21.13 7.73 -1.18
CA LEU A 100 -20.21 8.87 -1.25
C LEU A 100 -20.42 9.63 -2.57
N ALA A 101 -20.13 10.93 -2.56
CA ALA A 101 -20.00 11.72 -3.79
C ALA A 101 -18.77 11.26 -4.59
N ASN A 102 -18.71 11.63 -5.88
CA ASN A 102 -17.54 11.35 -6.72
C ASN A 102 -16.26 11.96 -6.10
N PRO A 103 -15.11 11.30 -6.26
CA PRO A 103 -13.86 11.78 -5.69
C PRO A 103 -13.32 12.94 -6.51
N GLU A 104 -12.46 13.76 -5.89
CA GLU A 104 -11.54 14.59 -6.66
C GLU A 104 -10.44 13.68 -7.24
N VAL A 105 -10.15 13.83 -8.52
CA VAL A 105 -9.24 12.93 -9.24
C VAL A 105 -8.06 13.71 -9.80
N LYS A 106 -6.85 13.20 -9.56
CA LYS A 106 -5.62 13.66 -10.21
C LYS A 106 -4.94 12.48 -10.90
N MET A 107 -4.39 12.69 -12.09
CA MET A 107 -3.56 11.68 -12.76
C MET A 107 -2.10 11.96 -12.44
N LEU A 108 -1.44 10.98 -11.82
CA LEU A 108 0.01 10.94 -11.65
C LEU A 108 0.61 10.08 -12.76
N SER A 109 1.86 10.35 -13.13
CA SER A 109 2.54 9.46 -14.08
C SER A 109 2.74 8.06 -13.48
N VAL A 110 2.64 7.01 -14.30
CA VAL A 110 2.80 5.62 -13.85
C VAL A 110 4.17 5.38 -13.22
N SER A 111 5.23 6.06 -13.70
CA SER A 111 6.57 5.97 -13.11
C SER A 111 6.62 6.55 -11.69
N MET A 112 5.94 7.67 -11.45
CA MET A 112 5.83 8.27 -10.11
C MET A 112 5.08 7.34 -9.15
N VAL A 113 3.96 6.77 -9.60
CA VAL A 113 3.18 5.88 -8.74
C VAL A 113 3.92 4.58 -8.44
N ARG A 114 4.63 3.99 -9.41
CA ARG A 114 5.51 2.84 -9.15
C ARG A 114 6.60 3.17 -8.13
N GLN A 115 7.08 4.41 -8.13
CA GLN A 115 8.05 4.87 -7.16
C GLN A 115 7.42 5.00 -5.75
N ILE A 116 6.26 5.66 -5.64
CA ILE A 116 5.50 5.78 -4.38
C ILE A 116 5.10 4.40 -3.83
N ALA A 117 4.76 3.42 -4.68
CA ALA A 117 4.42 2.06 -4.27
C ALA A 117 5.55 1.31 -3.53
N ARG A 118 6.79 1.85 -3.57
CA ARG A 118 7.96 1.32 -2.88
C ARG A 118 8.14 1.88 -1.47
N THR A 119 7.31 2.84 -1.05
CA THR A 119 7.23 3.31 0.34
C THR A 119 7.06 2.11 1.28
N PRO A 120 7.83 2.02 2.37
CA PRO A 120 7.65 0.98 3.39
C PRO A 120 6.22 1.04 3.97
N ALA A 121 5.58 -0.12 4.15
CA ALA A 121 4.22 -0.21 4.66
C ALA A 121 4.19 -0.91 6.03
N PRO A 122 3.20 -0.65 6.90
CA PRO A 122 3.13 -1.24 8.24
C PRO A 122 3.17 -2.78 8.25
N ASP A 123 2.56 -3.40 7.24
CA ASP A 123 2.41 -4.84 7.07
C ASP A 123 3.51 -5.50 6.23
N SER A 124 4.50 -4.74 5.75
CA SER A 124 5.56 -5.25 4.86
C SER A 124 6.61 -6.12 5.58
N GLN A 125 6.26 -6.76 6.70
CA GLN A 125 7.16 -7.65 7.42
C GLN A 125 7.60 -8.81 6.52
N GLY A 126 8.91 -8.94 6.28
CA GLY A 126 9.52 -10.18 5.83
C GLY A 126 9.42 -10.56 4.35
N ARG A 127 8.71 -9.82 3.48
CA ARG A 127 8.71 -10.09 2.02
C ARG A 127 9.95 -9.53 1.30
N GLY A 128 11.12 -9.70 1.92
CA GLY A 128 12.45 -9.38 1.35
C GLY A 128 12.98 -10.45 0.39
N GLY A 129 12.11 -11.24 -0.25
CA GLY A 129 12.49 -12.37 -1.10
C GLY A 129 12.58 -12.06 -2.60
N VAL A 130 12.09 -10.91 -3.06
CA VAL A 130 12.36 -10.47 -4.43
C VAL A 130 13.63 -9.65 -4.38
N VAL A 131 14.68 -10.13 -5.06
CA VAL A 131 15.87 -9.35 -5.40
C VAL A 131 15.38 -8.14 -6.19
N ARG A 132 15.04 -7.05 -5.49
CA ARG A 132 14.78 -5.77 -6.13
C ARG A 132 16.11 -5.37 -6.74
N THR A 133 16.17 -5.28 -8.07
CA THR A 133 17.27 -4.64 -8.79
C THR A 133 17.39 -3.23 -8.23
N ARG A 134 18.37 -3.03 -7.35
CA ARG A 134 18.59 -1.73 -6.70
C ARG A 134 19.16 -0.79 -7.75
N ALA A 135 18.61 0.41 -7.85
CA ALA A 135 19.21 1.44 -8.67
C ALA A 135 20.59 1.76 -8.09
N ILE A 136 21.61 1.81 -8.95
CA ILE A 136 22.93 2.30 -8.56
C ILE A 136 22.83 3.83 -8.46
N ALA A 137 23.25 4.39 -7.34
CA ALA A 137 23.36 5.82 -7.19
C ALA A 137 24.38 6.37 -8.19
N SER A 138 23.94 7.24 -9.09
CA SER A 138 24.81 8.09 -9.91
C SER A 138 24.38 9.55 -9.73
N PRO A 139 25.29 10.52 -9.90
CA PRO A 139 24.93 11.94 -9.84
C PRO A 139 23.77 12.30 -10.76
N GLU A 140 23.71 11.72 -11.95
CA GLU A 140 22.65 11.94 -12.95
C GLU A 140 21.31 11.33 -12.49
N ALA A 141 21.33 10.12 -11.91
CA ALA A 141 20.14 9.46 -11.41
C ALA A 141 19.52 10.25 -10.23
N ILE A 142 20.36 10.74 -9.33
CA ILE A 142 19.94 11.58 -8.21
C ILE A 142 19.38 12.91 -8.72
N ALA A 143 20.09 13.59 -9.64
CA ALA A 143 19.63 14.86 -10.20
C ALA A 143 18.27 14.73 -10.91
N LYS A 144 18.04 13.62 -11.63
CA LYS A 144 16.76 13.33 -12.28
C LYS A 144 15.63 13.07 -11.27
N LEU A 145 15.93 12.34 -10.18
CA LEU A 145 14.99 12.10 -9.09
C LEU A 145 14.58 13.43 -8.44
N GLU A 146 15.56 14.27 -8.08
CA GLU A 146 15.31 15.57 -7.47
C GLU A 146 14.56 16.54 -8.41
N SER A 147 14.85 16.50 -9.72
CA SER A 147 14.10 17.31 -10.70
C SER A 147 12.63 16.90 -10.79
N SER A 148 12.37 15.59 -10.84
CA SER A 148 11.00 15.06 -10.83
C SER A 148 10.27 15.41 -9.53
N TYR A 149 10.97 15.35 -8.39
CA TYR A 149 10.45 15.79 -7.10
C TYR A 149 10.04 17.26 -7.12
N ARG A 150 10.90 18.15 -7.63
CA ARG A 150 10.58 19.59 -7.71
C ARG A 150 9.33 19.84 -8.55
N GLN A 151 9.22 19.18 -9.70
CA GLN A 151 8.02 19.28 -10.54
C GLN A 151 6.76 18.81 -9.79
N LEU A 152 6.82 17.63 -9.18
CA LEU A 152 5.73 17.10 -8.37
C LEU A 152 5.30 18.06 -7.26
N ARG A 153 6.26 18.66 -6.56
CA ARG A 153 6.01 19.57 -5.44
C ARG A 153 5.34 20.87 -5.89
N MET A 154 5.66 21.37 -7.09
CA MET A 154 5.01 22.55 -7.68
C MET A 154 3.52 22.29 -8.00
N GLU A 155 3.18 21.07 -8.41
CA GLU A 155 1.81 20.68 -8.77
C GLU A 155 0.99 20.14 -7.58
N ALA A 156 1.63 19.89 -6.44
CA ALA A 156 1.02 19.27 -5.28
C ALA A 156 0.44 20.32 -4.33
N VAL A 157 -0.80 20.08 -3.89
CA VAL A 157 -1.45 20.91 -2.87
C VAL A 157 -0.69 20.87 -1.54
N ARG A 158 -0.85 21.91 -0.73
CA ARG A 158 -0.28 21.94 0.62
C ARG A 158 -0.83 20.75 1.41
N GLY A 159 0.04 20.02 2.10
CA GLY A 159 -0.34 18.81 2.84
C GLY A 159 -0.03 17.52 2.10
N ASP A 160 -0.13 17.48 0.77
CA ASP A 160 0.11 16.25 -0.01
C ASP A 160 1.55 15.74 0.18
N LEU A 161 1.69 14.49 0.64
CA LEU A 161 2.96 13.83 0.91
C LEU A 161 3.48 13.03 -0.29
N ASN A 162 2.72 12.91 -1.39
CA ASN A 162 3.14 12.14 -2.55
C ASN A 162 4.51 12.56 -3.13
N PRO A 163 4.86 13.86 -3.23
CA PRO A 163 6.20 14.27 -3.65
C PRO A 163 7.29 13.77 -2.68
N GLU A 164 7.06 13.87 -1.38
CA GLU A 164 8.01 13.43 -0.36
C GLU A 164 8.16 11.90 -0.38
N LEU A 165 7.07 11.13 -0.52
CA LEU A 165 7.10 9.67 -0.67
C LEU A 165 7.88 9.24 -1.93
N TYR A 166 7.71 9.97 -3.03
CA TYR A 166 8.46 9.76 -4.27
C TYR A 166 9.98 9.92 -4.05
N LEU A 167 10.40 11.02 -3.41
CA LEU A 167 11.82 11.30 -3.17
C LEU A 167 12.42 10.33 -2.15
N LEU A 168 11.74 10.09 -1.02
CA LEU A 168 12.21 9.18 0.04
C LEU A 168 12.40 7.76 -0.48
N SER A 169 11.44 7.23 -1.25
CA SER A 169 11.56 5.88 -1.80
C SER A 169 12.71 5.77 -2.81
N GLY A 170 12.92 6.79 -3.65
CA GLY A 170 14.01 6.80 -4.63
C GLY A 170 15.39 6.82 -3.98
N LEU A 171 15.60 7.72 -3.02
CA LEU A 171 16.85 7.82 -2.26
C LEU A 171 17.13 6.53 -1.47
N PHE A 172 16.10 5.95 -0.85
CA PHE A 172 16.24 4.72 -0.08
C PHE A 172 16.65 3.51 -0.95
N GLU A 173 16.11 3.40 -2.15
CA GLU A 173 16.50 2.37 -3.12
C GLU A 173 17.92 2.54 -3.62
N MET A 174 18.36 3.78 -3.84
CA MET A 174 19.72 4.15 -4.23
C MET A 174 20.74 3.99 -3.08
N ARG A 175 20.30 3.62 -1.87
CA ARG A 175 21.13 3.52 -0.65
C ARG A 175 21.73 4.86 -0.18
N GLU A 176 21.11 5.97 -0.55
CA GLU A 176 21.47 7.31 -0.04
C GLU A 176 20.88 7.52 1.37
N ILE A 177 21.29 6.68 2.33
CA ILE A 177 20.66 6.59 3.66
C ILE A 177 20.78 7.92 4.43
N GLU A 178 21.93 8.58 4.33
CA GLU A 178 22.19 9.87 4.99
C GLU A 178 21.23 10.95 4.47
N ARG A 179 20.96 10.97 3.15
CA ARG A 179 20.00 11.89 2.53
C ARG A 179 18.56 11.57 2.92
N VAL A 180 18.20 10.28 3.02
CA VAL A 180 16.89 9.87 3.53
C VAL A 180 16.72 10.37 4.97
N GLU A 181 17.69 10.13 5.84
CA GLU A 181 17.63 10.58 7.24
C GLU A 181 17.55 12.12 7.35
N GLN A 182 18.27 12.86 6.51
CA GLN A 182 18.17 14.32 6.44
C GLN A 182 16.77 14.77 6.02
N LEU A 183 16.22 14.21 4.94
CA LEU A 183 14.89 14.55 4.44
C LEU A 183 13.80 14.26 5.48
N LEU A 184 13.91 13.16 6.23
CA LEU A 184 12.97 12.83 7.31
C LEU A 184 13.03 13.86 8.44
N ARG A 185 14.24 14.33 8.82
CA ARG A 185 14.40 15.39 9.83
C ARG A 185 13.76 16.70 9.35
N ASP A 186 14.04 17.11 8.12
CA ASP A 186 13.50 18.35 7.55
C ASP A 186 11.97 18.30 7.43
N LEU A 187 11.43 17.14 7.04
CA LEU A 187 9.98 16.93 6.96
C LEU A 187 9.32 17.03 8.35
N GLN A 188 9.92 16.41 9.36
CA GLN A 188 9.41 16.47 10.74
C GLN A 188 9.50 17.88 11.34
N GLN A 189 10.57 18.62 11.04
CA GLN A 189 10.75 20.00 11.52
C GLN A 189 9.80 20.98 10.82
N SER A 190 9.55 20.80 9.52
CA SER A 190 8.66 21.67 8.75
C SER A 190 7.16 21.41 9.02
N ARG A 191 6.82 20.23 9.53
CA ARG A 191 5.44 19.83 9.86
C ARG A 191 5.34 19.19 11.25
N PRO A 192 5.60 19.96 12.32
CA PRO A 192 5.52 19.44 13.67
C PRO A 192 4.07 19.07 14.01
N GLY A 193 3.87 17.89 14.61
CA GLY A 193 2.55 17.40 15.03
C GLY A 193 1.68 16.82 13.89
N ASP A 194 2.16 16.80 12.65
CA ASP A 194 1.48 16.10 11.56
C ASP A 194 1.64 14.57 11.76
N THR A 195 0.52 13.90 12.07
CA THR A 195 0.47 12.46 12.35
C THR A 195 0.97 11.64 11.17
N GLU A 196 0.65 12.03 9.93
CA GLU A 196 1.06 11.28 8.74
C GLU A 196 2.56 11.39 8.53
N VAL A 197 3.14 12.58 8.73
CA VAL A 197 4.59 12.77 8.74
C VAL A 197 5.26 11.89 9.79
N GLY A 198 4.73 11.86 11.01
CA GLY A 198 5.24 11.00 12.09
C GLY A 198 5.25 9.52 11.70
N LEU A 199 4.21 9.05 11.00
CA LEU A 199 4.13 7.68 10.51
C LEU A 199 5.13 7.38 9.39
N VAL A 200 5.29 8.27 8.41
CA VAL A 200 6.32 8.11 7.36
C VAL A 200 7.71 8.01 7.99
N VAL A 201 8.02 8.89 8.95
CA VAL A 201 9.30 8.89 9.67
C VAL A 201 9.53 7.54 10.35
N ALA A 202 8.55 7.03 11.10
CA ALA A 202 8.66 5.74 11.79
C ALA A 202 8.86 4.57 10.81
N LEU A 203 8.13 4.57 9.70
CA LEU A 203 8.22 3.54 8.66
C LEU A 203 9.61 3.48 8.03
N TYR A 204 10.16 4.64 7.64
CA TYR A 204 11.50 4.69 7.05
C TYR A 204 12.60 4.44 8.07
N GLN A 205 12.49 4.92 9.31
CA GLN A 205 13.46 4.60 10.37
C GLN A 205 13.56 3.09 10.61
N LYS A 206 12.41 2.39 10.66
CA LYS A 206 12.38 0.92 10.75
C LYS A 206 13.01 0.27 9.51
N ALA A 207 12.72 0.77 8.32
CA ALA A 207 13.30 0.24 7.08
C ALA A 207 14.83 0.42 7.01
N ILE A 208 15.34 1.58 7.45
CA ILE A 208 16.78 1.86 7.54
C ILE A 208 17.46 0.93 8.54
N LYS A 209 16.86 0.75 9.73
CA LYS A 209 17.36 -0.19 10.74
C LYS A 209 17.51 -1.60 10.16
N ASN A 210 16.45 -2.12 9.55
CA ASN A 210 16.47 -3.45 8.92
C ASN A 210 17.52 -3.54 7.79
N ALA A 211 17.67 -2.47 6.98
CA ALA A 211 18.65 -2.44 5.91
C ALA A 211 20.10 -2.50 6.44
N ARG A 212 20.40 -1.84 7.56
CA ARG A 212 21.70 -1.88 8.24
C ARG A 212 22.00 -3.27 8.81
N GLU A 213 21.01 -3.91 9.42
CA GLU A 213 21.14 -5.25 10.03
C GLU A 213 21.31 -6.37 8.98
N SER A 214 20.75 -6.19 7.79
CA SER A 214 20.83 -7.19 6.70
C SER A 214 22.14 -7.21 5.90
N ARG A 215 23.11 -6.36 6.22
CA ARG A 215 24.39 -6.29 5.49
C ARG A 215 25.36 -7.33 6.08
N PRO A 216 25.86 -8.32 5.30
CA PRO A 216 26.89 -9.22 5.79
C PRO A 216 28.15 -8.41 6.13
N ARG A 217 28.75 -8.72 7.29
CA ARG A 217 30.04 -8.17 7.72
C ARG A 217 31.16 -8.67 6.83
#